data_AF-A0A831QIM2-F1
#
_entry.id   AF-A0A831QIM2-F1
#
_cell.length_a   1.000
_cell.length_b   1.000
_cell.length_c   1.000
_cell.angle_alpha   90.00
_cell.angle_beta   90.00
_cell.angle_gamma   90.00
#
_symmetry.space_group_name_H-M   'P 1'
#
loop_
_entity.id
_entity.type
_entity.pdbx_description
1 polymer ?
#
loop_
_entity_poly.entity_id
_entity_poly.type
_entity_poly.pdbx_seq_one_letter_code
_entity_poly.pdbx_strand_id
1 'polypeptide(L)' 'MPTIERRSSGILLHISSLPGPYGTGDLGGAPAFVDFLAAAGQTYWQVLPLGPTSPVFGNSPYMS' A
#
# COMPACT_ATOMS: atom_id res chain seq x y z
N MET A 1 -22.68 -10.41 -18.62
CA MET A 1 -21.89 -9.41 -17.86
C MET A 1 -21.88 -9.87 -16.42
N PRO A 2 -20.73 -10.22 -15.82
CA PRO A 2 -20.70 -10.55 -14.41
C PRO A 2 -21.15 -9.33 -13.60
N THR A 3 -22.17 -9.49 -12.76
CA THR A 3 -22.62 -8.47 -11.82
C THR A 3 -21.68 -8.47 -10.63
N ILE A 4 -21.19 -7.29 -10.24
CA ILE A 4 -20.44 -7.16 -8.99
C ILE A 4 -21.43 -7.35 -7.83
N GLU A 5 -21.40 -8.53 -7.21
CA GLU A 5 -22.33 -8.91 -6.14
C GLU A 5 -22.16 -8.07 -4.87
N ARG A 6 -20.99 -7.45 -4.68
CA ARG A 6 -20.69 -6.60 -3.52
C ARG A 6 -19.89 -5.36 -3.92
N ARG A 7 -20.53 -4.18 -3.82
CA ARG A 7 -19.84 -2.90 -3.96
C ARG A 7 -18.76 -2.80 -2.88
N SER A 8 -17.59 -2.30 -3.27
CA SER A 8 -16.44 -2.17 -2.39
C SER A 8 -15.55 -1.02 -2.86
N SER A 9 -14.68 -0.55 -1.97
CA SER A 9 -13.69 0.48 -2.24
C SER A 9 -12.39 0.18 -1.50
N GLY A 10 -11.32 0.85 -1.91
CA GLY A 10 -10.02 0.71 -1.30
C GLY A 10 -9.10 1.87 -1.62
N ILE A 11 -7.91 1.85 -1.00
CA ILE A 11 -6.86 2.85 -1.23
C ILE A 11 -5.63 2.18 -1.81
N LEU A 12 -5.02 2.83 -2.80
CA LEU A 12 -3.68 2.52 -3.28
C LEU A 12 -2.67 3.40 -2.53
N LEU A 13 -1.82 2.77 -1.73
CA LEU A 13 -0.72 3.44 -1.02
C LEU A 13 0.42 2.44 -0.87
N HIS A 14 1.62 2.76 -1.34
CA HIS A 14 2.77 1.88 -1.15
C HIS A 14 3.31 1.96 0.28
N ILE A 15 3.95 0.88 0.77
CA ILE A 15 4.51 0.81 2.13
C ILE A 15 5.51 1.94 2.39
N SER A 16 6.35 2.26 1.40
CA SER A 16 7.33 3.35 1.51
C SER A 16 6.71 4.74 1.73
N SER A 17 5.42 4.91 1.42
CA SER A 17 4.67 6.16 1.61
C SER A 17 3.99 6.25 2.97
N LEU A 18 4.03 5.19 3.78
CA LEU A 18 3.59 5.28 5.16
C LEU A 18 4.48 6.24 5.96
N PRO A 19 3.93 6.92 6.97
CA PRO A 19 4.74 7.67 7.91
C PRO A 19 5.63 6.71 8.70
N GLY A 20 6.92 7.02 8.80
CA GLY A 20 7.91 6.22 9.53
C GLY A 20 9.10 7.08 9.98
N PRO A 21 9.75 6.74 11.10
CA PRO A 21 10.80 7.58 11.68
C PRO A 21 12.16 7.48 10.96
N TYR A 22 12.31 6.57 10.00
CA TYR A 22 13.61 6.22 9.39
C TYR A 22 13.76 6.68 7.93
N GLY A 23 13.03 7.72 7.52
CA GLY A 23 13.16 8.33 6.18
C GLY A 23 12.38 7.64 5.05
N THR A 24 11.78 6.48 5.31
CA THR A 24 10.81 5.80 4.45
C THR A 24 9.77 5.11 5.33
N GLY A 25 8.58 4.87 4.80
CA GLY A 25 7.59 4.02 5.47
C GLY A 25 8.04 2.56 5.54
N ASP A 26 7.56 1.88 6.57
CA ASP A 26 7.83 0.46 6.85
C ASP A 26 6.56 -0.27 7.32
N LEU A 27 6.67 -1.56 7.59
CA LEU A 27 5.54 -2.38 8.04
C LEU A 27 5.13 -2.08 9.50
N GLY A 28 5.94 -1.39 10.29
CA GLY A 28 5.60 -0.96 11.65
C GLY A 28 4.52 0.11 11.68
N GLY A 29 4.42 0.95 10.64
CA GLY A 29 3.33 1.93 10.47
C GLY A 29 2.04 1.34 9.88
N ALA A 30 2.08 0.10 9.37
CA ALA A 30 0.95 -0.51 8.68
C ALA A 30 -0.30 -0.74 9.56
N PRO A 31 -0.19 -1.17 10.84
CA PRO A 31 -1.38 -1.39 11.68
C PRO A 31 -2.27 -0.15 11.81
N ALA A 32 -1.67 1.03 12.04
CA ALA A 32 -2.43 2.28 12.13
C ALA A 32 -3.14 2.64 10.82
N PHE A 33 -2.52 2.34 9.67
CA PHE A 33 -3.16 2.57 8.37
C PHE A 33 -4.29 1.56 8.11
N VAL A 34 -4.15 0.30 8.52
CA VAL A 34 -5.21 -0.71 8.43
C VAL A 34 -6.40 -0.33 9.33
N ASP A 35 -6.16 0.15 10.55
CA ASP A 35 -7.21 0.65 11.44
C ASP A 35 -7.95 1.84 10.81
N PHE A 36 -7.22 2.75 10.16
CA PHE A 36 -7.80 3.85 9.40
C PHE A 36 -8.68 3.35 8.24
N LEU A 37 -8.21 2.38 7.45
CA LEU A 37 -8.99 1.80 6.34
C LEU A 37 -10.27 1.14 6.85
N ALA A 38 -10.18 0.38 7.94
CA ALA A 38 -11.31 -0.27 8.57
C ALA A 38 -12.34 0.76 9.08
N ALA A 39 -11.88 1.81 9.78
CA ALA A 39 -12.74 2.89 10.25
C ALA A 39 -13.41 3.68 9.10
N ALA A 40 -12.72 3.80 7.96
CA ALA A 40 -13.23 4.45 6.75
C ALA A 40 -14.07 3.52 5.85
N GLY A 41 -14.34 2.27 6.28
CA GLY A 41 -15.11 1.28 5.51
C GLY A 41 -14.42 0.79 4.22
N GLN A 42 -13.12 1.03 4.08
CA GLN A 42 -12.34 0.54 2.94
C GLN A 42 -12.07 -0.95 3.12
N THR A 43 -12.30 -1.74 2.08
CA THR A 43 -12.17 -3.21 2.13
C THR A 43 -10.93 -3.72 1.40
N TYR A 44 -10.20 -2.84 0.70
CA TYR A 44 -8.98 -3.18 -0.02
C TYR A 44 -7.88 -2.16 0.26
N TRP A 45 -6.66 -2.68 0.39
CA TRP A 45 -5.43 -1.91 0.33
C TRP A 45 -4.60 -2.45 -0.81
N GLN A 46 -4.38 -1.64 -1.83
CA GLN A 46 -3.49 -1.99 -2.93
C GLN A 46 -2.10 -1.41 -2.68
N VAL A 47 -1.07 -2.22 -2.97
CA VAL A 47 0.34 -1.84 -2.92
C VAL A 47 1.01 -2.10 -4.28
N LEU A 48 2.15 -1.45 -4.50
CA LEU A 48 3.08 -1.76 -5.59
C LEU A 48 3.89 -3.04 -5.24
N PRO A 49 4.70 -3.60 -6.17
CA PRO A 49 5.50 -4.79 -5.85
C PRO A 49 6.49 -4.54 -4.70
N LEU A 50 6.67 -5.56 -3.86
CA LEU A 50 7.48 -5.51 -2.64
C LEU A 50 8.91 -6.05 -2.82
N GLY A 51 9.35 -6.23 -4.06
CA GLY A 51 10.72 -6.66 -4.37
C GLY A 51 11.75 -5.60 -3.98
N PRO A 52 13.03 -5.98 -3.87
CA PRO A 52 14.10 -5.01 -3.64
C PRO A 52 14.15 -4.02 -4.81
N THR A 53 14.48 -2.76 -4.50
CA THR A 53 14.70 -1.73 -5.52
C THR A 53 16.17 -1.33 -5.56
N SER A 54 16.60 -0.70 -6.65
CA SER A 54 17.97 -0.22 -6.82
C SER A 54 17.99 1.25 -7.27
N PRO A 55 18.91 2.07 -6.74
CA PRO A 55 19.14 3.43 -7.22
C PRO A 55 19.51 3.49 -8.71
N VAL A 56 20.19 2.45 -9.24
CA VAL A 56 20.56 2.35 -10.67
C VAL A 56 19.31 2.36 -11.56
N PHE A 57 18.18 1.90 -11.03
CA PHE A 57 16.88 1.84 -11.71
C PHE A 57 15.88 2.87 -11.16
N GLY A 58 16.37 3.94 -10.53
CA GLY A 58 15.52 5.01 -10.00
C GLY A 58 14.60 4.58 -8.85
N ASN A 59 14.96 3.51 -8.14
CA ASN A 59 14.16 2.89 -7.08
C ASN A 59 12.76 2.44 -7.53
N SER A 60 12.61 2.09 -8.82
CA SER A 60 11.34 1.57 -9.35
C SER A 60 10.95 0.25 -8.69
N PRO A 61 9.73 0.11 -8.15
CA PRO A 61 9.26 -1.16 -7.57
C PRO A 61 8.96 -2.22 -8.64
N TYR A 62 9.02 -1.87 -9.92
CA TYR A 62 8.81 -2.80 -11.04
C TYR A 62 10.12 -3.33 -11.64
N MET A 63 11.28 -2.91 -11.11
CA MET A 63 12.59 -3.27 -11.64
C MET A 63 13.51 -3.73 -10.50
N SER A 64 13.33 -5.01 -10.15
CA SER A 64 14.03 -5.73 -9.07
C SER A 64 14.95 -6.81 -9.61
#